data_AF-A0A8J2JZA0-F1
#
_entry.id   AF-A0A8J2JZA0-F1
#
_cell.length_a   1.000
_cell.length_b   1.000
_cell.length_c   1.000
_cell.angle_alpha   90.00
_cell.angle_beta   90.00
_cell.angle_gamma   90.00
#
_symmetry.space_group_name_H-M   'P 1'
#
loop_
_entity.id
_entity.type
_entity.pdbx_description
1 polymer ?
#
loop_
_entity_poly.entity_id
_entity_poly.type
_entity_poly.pdbx_seq_one_letter_code
_entity_poly.pdbx_strand_id
1 'polypeptide(L)'
;MGKGKQKNQKNRKITTGNTDCDSLSKQLRKLGLGVKEMLGDGNCLFRALGDQYEGHSKNHIEYRLKVVDYIKSHRSEFEPFIEDDVPFDDH
;
A
#
# COMPACT_ATOMS: atom_id res chain seq x y z
N MET A 1 -9.18 -26.50 -45.70
CA MET A 1 -8.26 -25.54 -45.06
C MET A 1 -8.96 -24.19 -44.94
N GLY A 2 -9.54 -23.88 -43.78
CA GLY A 2 -10.32 -22.66 -43.55
C GLY A 2 -9.49 -21.55 -42.89
N LYS A 3 -9.59 -20.32 -43.41
CA LYS A 3 -8.91 -19.11 -42.91
C LYS A 3 -9.70 -18.45 -41.76
N GLY A 4 -8.98 -18.08 -40.69
CA GLY A 4 -9.09 -16.80 -39.97
C GLY A 4 -10.27 -16.58 -39.00
N LYS A 5 -9.93 -16.19 -37.76
CA LYS A 5 -10.37 -14.93 -37.11
C LYS A 5 -9.71 -14.78 -35.74
N GLN A 6 -8.71 -13.89 -35.67
CA GLN A 6 -8.14 -13.37 -34.42
C GLN A 6 -9.22 -12.55 -33.70
N LYS A 7 -9.54 -12.91 -32.45
CA LYS A 7 -10.34 -12.04 -31.57
C LYS A 7 -9.39 -11.20 -30.71
N ASN A 8 -9.21 -9.98 -31.19
CA ASN A 8 -8.51 -8.88 -30.56
C ASN A 8 -9.31 -8.43 -29.32
N GLN A 9 -8.93 -8.91 -28.14
CA GLN A 9 -9.50 -8.40 -26.88
C GLN A 9 -8.80 -7.08 -26.56
N LYS A 10 -9.50 -6.00 -26.94
CA LYS A 10 -9.13 -4.61 -26.66
C LYS A 10 -8.89 -4.45 -25.16
N ASN A 11 -7.60 -4.35 -24.80
CA ASN A 11 -7.16 -4.01 -23.46
C ASN A 11 -7.66 -2.59 -23.16
N ARG A 12 -8.74 -2.49 -22.38
CA ARG A 12 -9.26 -1.20 -21.90
C ARG A 12 -8.19 -0.59 -21.01
N LYS A 13 -7.43 0.37 -21.55
CA LYS A 13 -6.60 1.28 -20.75
C LYS A 13 -7.53 1.97 -19.74
N ILE A 14 -7.48 1.51 -18.50
CA ILE A 14 -8.02 2.26 -17.36
C ILE A 14 -7.16 3.53 -17.27
N THR A 15 -7.71 4.61 -17.80
CA THR A 15 -7.13 5.96 -17.75
C THR A 15 -7.81 6.69 -16.59
N THR A 16 -7.55 6.22 -15.37
CA THR A 16 -7.89 6.98 -14.16
C THR A 16 -6.76 7.95 -13.88
N GLY A 17 -6.96 9.20 -14.33
CA GLY A 17 -6.28 10.46 -14.01
C GLY A 17 -4.90 10.41 -13.33
N ASN A 18 -3.86 10.68 -14.12
CA ASN A 18 -2.47 10.87 -13.67
C ASN A 18 -2.22 12.19 -12.90
N THR A 19 -3.23 13.05 -12.74
CA THR A 19 -3.08 14.44 -12.28
C THR A 19 -2.59 14.57 -10.84
N ASP A 20 -3.00 13.66 -9.96
CA ASP A 20 -2.77 13.78 -8.52
C ASP A 20 -1.37 13.26 -8.16
N CYS A 21 -0.94 12.15 -8.79
CA CYS A 21 0.41 11.62 -8.65
C CYS A 21 1.46 12.59 -9.23
N ASP A 22 1.13 13.24 -10.37
CA ASP A 22 1.99 14.25 -10.98
C ASP A 22 2.12 15.50 -10.09
N SER A 23 1.07 15.87 -9.35
CA SER A 23 1.09 16.96 -8.38
C SER A 23 1.97 16.64 -7.18
N LEU A 24 1.77 15.46 -6.57
CA LEU A 24 2.55 15.00 -5.41
C LEU A 24 4.04 14.86 -5.75
N SER A 25 4.36 14.28 -6.91
CA SER A 25 5.76 14.12 -7.36
C SER A 25 6.47 15.46 -7.55
N LYS A 26 5.76 16.51 -7.98
CA LYS A 26 6.31 17.87 -8.06
C LYS A 26 6.56 18.46 -6.67
N GLN A 27 5.69 18.22 -5.70
CA GLN A 27 5.86 18.68 -4.33
C GLN A 27 7.06 18.00 -3.65
N LEU A 28 7.17 16.67 -3.76
CA LEU A 28 8.26 15.90 -3.16
C LEU A 28 9.62 16.27 -3.73
N ARG A 29 9.71 16.50 -5.04
CA ARG A 29 10.98 16.91 -5.68
C ARG A 29 11.53 18.22 -5.14
N LYS A 30 10.67 19.17 -4.73
CA LYS A 30 11.11 20.43 -4.10
C LYS A 30 11.80 20.19 -2.74
N LEU A 31 11.53 19.06 -2.11
CA LEU A 31 12.13 18.63 -0.83
C LEU A 31 13.30 17.66 -1.04
N GLY A 32 13.69 17.36 -2.28
CA GLY A 32 14.70 16.34 -2.57
C GLY A 32 14.21 14.90 -2.36
N LEU A 33 12.90 14.68 -2.30
CA LEU A 33 12.26 13.38 -2.10
C LEU A 33 11.65 12.85 -3.41
N GLY A 34 11.34 11.54 -3.44
CA GLY A 34 10.66 10.88 -4.56
C GLY A 34 9.72 9.77 -4.09
N VAL A 35 8.73 9.43 -4.91
CA VAL A 35 7.83 8.31 -4.66
C VAL A 35 8.49 7.03 -5.12
N LYS A 36 8.48 6.00 -4.26
CA LYS A 36 8.82 4.63 -4.63
C LYS A 36 7.55 3.79 -4.58
N GLU A 37 7.13 3.28 -5.74
CA GLU A 37 5.89 2.51 -5.84
C GLU A 37 6.00 1.19 -5.05
N MET A 38 4.93 0.88 -4.33
CA MET A 38 4.71 -0.40 -3.66
C MET A 38 3.57 -1.15 -4.32
N LEU A 39 3.51 -2.46 -4.13
CA LEU A 39 2.35 -3.25 -4.56
C LEU A 39 1.09 -2.73 -3.86
N GLY A 40 0.05 -2.42 -4.64
CA GLY A 40 -1.25 -1.94 -4.16
C GLY A 40 -2.09 -3.06 -3.55
N ASP A 41 -1.59 -3.71 -2.51
CA ASP A 41 -2.28 -4.75 -1.73
C ASP A 41 -2.54 -4.28 -0.28
N GLY A 42 -3.23 -5.10 0.52
CA GLY A 42 -3.49 -4.80 1.93
C GLY A 42 -2.24 -4.81 2.83
N ASN A 43 -1.04 -5.03 2.28
CA ASN A 43 0.22 -4.95 3.01
C ASN A 43 1.06 -3.73 2.60
N CYS A 44 0.54 -2.85 1.73
CA CYS A 44 1.30 -1.73 1.17
C CYS A 44 1.95 -0.82 2.23
N LEU A 45 1.26 -0.60 3.36
CA LEU A 45 1.79 0.15 4.50
C LEU A 45 3.05 -0.50 5.08
N PHE A 46 2.99 -1.81 5.35
CA PHE A 46 4.13 -2.54 5.92
C PHE A 46 5.26 -2.76 4.91
N ARG A 47 4.94 -2.82 3.62
CA ARG A 47 5.93 -2.82 2.53
C ARG A 47 6.68 -1.50 2.48
N ALA A 48 5.98 -0.37 2.55
CA ALA A 48 6.58 0.96 2.60
C ALA A 48 7.43 1.16 3.86
N LEU A 49 6.92 0.71 5.02
CA LEU A 49 7.67 0.76 6.28
C LEU A 49 8.97 -0.04 6.21
N GLY A 50 8.91 -1.32 5.79
CA GLY A 50 10.10 -2.15 5.66
C GLY A 50 11.09 -1.58 4.64
N ASP A 51 10.59 -0.98 3.56
CA ASP A 51 11.45 -0.33 2.58
C ASP A 51 12.17 0.91 3.12
N GLN A 52 11.49 1.73 3.93
CA GLN A 52 12.12 2.88 4.57
C GLN A 52 13.12 2.49 5.66
N TYR A 53 12.91 1.36 6.34
CA TYR A 53 13.78 0.91 7.43
C TYR A 53 14.97 0.07 6.97
N GLU A 54 14.77 -0.84 6.01
CA GLU A 54 15.77 -1.83 5.56
C GLU A 54 16.19 -1.64 4.09
N GLY A 55 15.57 -0.71 3.37
CA GLY A 55 15.79 -0.52 1.94
C GLY A 55 15.06 -1.51 1.03
N HIS A 56 14.26 -2.43 1.60
CA HIS A 56 13.45 -3.38 0.85
C HIS A 56 12.13 -3.77 1.53
N SER A 57 11.15 -4.20 0.75
CA SER A 57 9.81 -4.58 1.25
C SER A 57 9.63 -6.07 1.59
N LYS A 58 10.71 -6.88 1.57
CA LYS A 58 10.63 -8.35 1.72
C LYS A 58 10.09 -8.80 3.08
N ASN A 59 10.37 -8.04 4.13
CA ASN A 59 10.01 -8.37 5.51
C ASN A 59 8.68 -7.76 5.97
N HIS A 60 7.80 -7.35 5.04
CA HIS A 60 6.55 -6.66 5.37
C HIS A 60 5.65 -7.43 6.35
N ILE A 61 5.65 -8.77 6.31
CA ILE A 61 4.90 -9.60 7.26
C ILE A 61 5.47 -9.49 8.69
N GLU A 62 6.79 -9.49 8.82
CA GLU A 62 7.44 -9.32 10.12
C GLU A 62 7.13 -7.94 10.71
N TYR A 63 7.17 -6.88 9.90
CA TYR A 63 6.78 -5.54 10.33
C TYR A 63 5.32 -5.47 10.74
N ARG A 64 4.42 -6.15 10.02
CA ARG A 64 3.01 -6.24 10.42
C ARG A 64 2.86 -6.86 11.80
N LEU A 65 3.51 -7.99 12.05
CA LEU A 65 3.46 -8.66 13.35
C LEU A 65 4.01 -7.77 14.46
N LYS A 66 5.18 -7.16 14.27
CA LYS A 66 5.77 -6.23 15.24
C LYS A 66 4.87 -5.05 15.57
N VAL A 67 4.22 -4.46 14.58
CA VAL A 67 3.28 -3.34 14.78
C VAL A 67 2.05 -3.81 15.57
N VAL A 68 1.46 -4.96 15.21
CA VAL A 68 0.30 -5.51 15.92
C VAL A 68 0.65 -5.87 17.37
N ASP A 69 1.80 -6.50 17.61
CA ASP A 69 2.27 -6.84 18.97
C ASP A 69 2.49 -5.58 19.81
N TYR A 70 3.01 -4.50 19.20
CA TYR A 70 3.16 -3.22 19.86
C TYR A 70 1.80 -2.61 20.23
N ILE A 71 0.84 -2.60 19.30
CA ILE A 71 -0.51 -2.11 19.53
C ILE A 71 -1.18 -2.87 20.68
N LYS A 72 -1.08 -4.21 20.68
CA LYS A 72 -1.65 -5.06 21.73
C LYS A 72 -1.03 -4.80 23.10
N SER A 73 0.29 -4.61 23.17
CA SER A 73 0.99 -4.30 24.43
C SER A 73 0.74 -2.88 24.95
N HIS A 74 0.20 -1.98 24.12
CA HIS A 74 -0.10 -0.58 24.46
C HIS A 74 -1.58 -0.26 24.26
N ARG A 75 -2.47 -1.22 24.55
CA ARG A 75 -3.92 -1.13 24.28
C ARG A 75 -4.53 0.22 24.66
N SER A 76 -4.26 0.75 25.85
CA SER A 76 -4.84 2.01 26.31
C SER A 76 -4.52 3.21 25.42
N GLU A 77 -3.41 3.17 24.69
CA GLU A 77 -2.99 4.22 23.76
C GLU A 77 -3.65 4.06 22.39
N PHE A 78 -3.95 2.83 21.98
CA PHE A 78 -4.45 2.52 20.64
C PHE A 78 -5.96 2.27 20.56
N GLU A 79 -6.59 1.84 21.65
CA GLU A 79 -8.04 1.60 21.73
C GLU A 79 -8.89 2.80 21.27
N PRO A 80 -8.54 4.08 21.55
CA PRO A 80 -9.29 5.22 21.01
C PRO A 80 -9.27 5.37 19.48
N PHE A 81 -8.37 4.68 18.78
CA PHE A 81 -8.26 4.70 17.31
C PHE A 81 -8.97 3.53 16.63
N ILE A 82 -9.55 2.62 17.42
CA ILE A 82 -10.25 1.43 16.94
C ILE A 82 -11.75 1.75 16.83
N GLU A 83 -12.39 1.28 15.74
CA GLU A 83 -13.82 1.50 15.52
C GLU A 83 -14.66 0.77 16.60
N ASP A 84 -15.60 1.49 17.21
CA ASP A 84 -16.38 1.03 18.38
C ASP A 84 -17.24 -0.23 18.12
N ASP A 85 -17.52 -0.54 16.85
CA ASP A 85 -18.39 -1.65 16.43
C ASP A 85 -17.68 -3.02 16.41
N VAL A 86 -16.36 -3.06 16.61
CA VAL A 86 -15.57 -4.30 16.64
C VAL A 86 -14.66 -4.31 17.88
N PRO A 87 -14.72 -5.36 18.73
CA PRO A 87 -13.87 -5.46 19.92
C PRO A 87 -12.37 -5.41 19.59
N PHE A 88 -11.57 -4.80 20.47
CA PHE A 88 -10.12 -4.61 20.26
C PHE A 88 -9.36 -5.90 19.87
N ASP A 89 -9.72 -7.04 20.46
CA ASP A 89 -9.06 -8.32 20.21
C ASP A 89 -9.48 -8.99 18.88
N ASP A 90 -10.56 -8.50 18.26
CA ASP A 90 -11.14 -9.00 17.01
C ASP A 90 -10.72 -8.20 15.76
N HIS A 91 -9.89 -7.15 15.92
CA HIS A 91 -9.23 -6.41 14.85
C HIS A 91 -7.88 -7.02 14.44
#